data_AF-R5PJH1-F1
#
_entry.id   AF-R5PJH1-F1
#
_cell.length_a   1.000
_cell.length_b   1.000
_cell.length_c   1.000
_cell.angle_alpha   90.00
_cell.angle_beta   90.00
_cell.angle_gamma   90.00
#
_symmetry.space_group_name_H-M   'P 1'
#
loop_
_entity.id
_entity.type
_entity.pdbx_description
1 polymer ?
#
loop_
_entity_poly.entity_id
_entity_poly.type
_entity_poly.pdbx_seq_one_letter_code
_entity_poly.pdbx_strand_id
1 'polypeptide(L)'
;MKKVFWCIWLLWFCIDTCAQGKGGGIYLHDGGSCVGSVVYQNQAQDGFGIAGGNARVINTTVIANEKLKVDTTRVAPGYIYCLNGEIVDTVTYESDGRQDAIGIVYWVRGDINAVYPKGAAIALQEFQGSWGAVNVLNISGQYELEDWGGVAFLKDTACYGNTLKMEQEYTDRGYREFEAGHICYGYRAEKQVEGIPRWCLPTYLYLRRIFNQISALDASLRFLKRVHPGLDIDMLGGKSRTAAWYWSSNDGLAGEHNSGCVVNFVTGAYGRFGSTEAEKTTRNNVRPIFVY
;
A
#
# COMPACT_ATOMS: atom_id res chain seq x y z
N MET A 1 6.93 20.95 -59.69
CA MET A 1 5.95 21.92 -59.15
C MET A 1 4.62 21.63 -59.87
N LYS A 2 3.49 21.26 -59.26
CA LYS A 2 2.85 21.69 -58.00
C LYS A 2 2.16 20.49 -57.29
N LYS A 3 2.08 20.59 -55.96
CA LYS A 3 1.30 19.75 -55.03
C LYS A 3 -0.18 20.18 -55.03
N VAL A 4 -1.12 19.22 -54.94
CA VAL A 4 -2.46 19.27 -54.30
C VAL A 4 -2.87 17.78 -54.19
N PHE A 5 -3.01 17.03 -53.08
CA PHE A 5 -3.43 17.21 -51.68
C PHE A 5 -4.91 17.57 -51.49
N TRP A 6 -5.79 16.55 -51.47
CA TRP A 6 -7.10 16.46 -50.79
C TRP A 6 -7.42 14.93 -50.71
N CYS A 7 -7.05 14.21 -49.65
CA CYS A 7 -7.72 14.03 -48.34
C CYS A 7 -9.16 13.51 -48.39
N ILE A 8 -9.44 12.59 -47.45
CA ILE A 8 -10.75 12.03 -47.05
C ILE A 8 -11.23 10.92 -48.02
N TRP A 9 -11.20 9.62 -47.70
CA TRP A 9 -11.57 8.98 -46.45
C TRP A 9 -10.53 7.92 -46.05
N LEU A 10 -9.99 8.11 -44.85
CA LEU A 10 -9.54 7.01 -44.02
C LEU A 10 -10.72 6.04 -43.91
N LEU A 11 -10.71 4.99 -44.72
CA LEU A 11 -11.26 3.70 -44.32
C LEU A 11 -10.41 3.25 -43.13
N TRP A 12 -10.73 3.83 -41.98
CA TRP A 12 -10.86 3.11 -40.71
C TRP A 12 -11.68 1.86 -41.03
N PHE A 13 -11.03 0.86 -41.63
CA PHE A 13 -11.24 -0.48 -41.14
C PHE A 13 -10.85 -0.38 -39.68
N CYS A 14 -11.87 -0.26 -38.84
CA CYS A 14 -11.88 -0.86 -37.54
C CYS A 14 -11.29 -2.26 -37.75
N ILE A 15 -9.98 -2.37 -37.60
CA ILE A 15 -9.43 -3.52 -36.92
C ILE A 15 -10.01 -3.32 -35.52
N ASP A 16 -11.24 -3.80 -35.36
CA ASP A 16 -11.65 -4.37 -34.10
C ASP A 16 -10.44 -5.20 -33.71
N THR A 17 -9.67 -4.69 -32.76
CA THR A 17 -8.70 -5.48 -32.03
C THR A 17 -9.55 -6.58 -31.41
N CYS A 18 -9.68 -7.66 -32.17
CA CYS A 18 -10.47 -8.83 -31.85
C CYS A 18 -10.01 -9.25 -30.47
N ALA A 19 -10.86 -8.99 -29.47
CA ALA A 19 -10.73 -9.39 -28.09
C ALA A 19 -9.28 -9.66 -27.64
N GLN A 20 -8.59 -8.60 -27.19
CA GLN A 20 -7.48 -8.80 -26.26
C GLN A 20 -8.07 -9.55 -25.05
N GLY A 21 -7.84 -10.86 -24.98
CA GLY A 21 -7.86 -11.54 -23.69
C GLY A 21 -6.98 -10.71 -22.75
N LYS A 22 -7.50 -10.38 -21.56
CA LYS A 22 -6.75 -9.66 -20.52
C LYS A 22 -5.65 -10.61 -20.01
N GLY A 23 -4.62 -10.75 -20.83
CA GLY A 23 -3.52 -11.71 -20.81
C GLY A 23 -2.26 -11.15 -20.16
N GLY A 24 -1.50 -12.02 -19.49
CA GLY A 24 -0.27 -11.70 -18.77
C GLY A 24 0.82 -12.65 -19.24
N GLY A 25 2.00 -12.12 -19.56
CA GLY A 25 3.10 -12.86 -20.18
C GLY A 25 3.31 -12.44 -21.63
N ILE A 26 3.36 -13.41 -22.56
CA ILE A 26 3.71 -13.20 -23.97
C ILE A 26 2.57 -13.65 -24.89
N TYR A 27 2.17 -12.82 -25.85
CA TYR A 27 1.27 -13.18 -26.94
C TYR A 27 2.06 -13.45 -28.23
N LEU A 28 1.83 -14.58 -28.90
CA LEU A 28 2.47 -14.97 -30.16
C LEU A 28 1.46 -15.08 -31.29
N HIS A 29 1.67 -14.38 -32.40
CA HIS A 29 0.88 -14.57 -33.62
C HIS A 29 1.27 -15.85 -34.36
N ASP A 30 0.44 -16.28 -35.32
CA ASP A 30 0.77 -17.38 -36.23
C ASP A 30 2.14 -17.17 -36.88
N GLY A 31 3.00 -18.19 -36.83
CA GLY A 31 4.38 -18.14 -37.32
C GLY A 31 5.37 -17.43 -36.40
N GLY A 32 4.93 -16.87 -35.27
CA GLY A 32 5.79 -16.24 -34.26
C GLY A 32 6.69 -17.23 -33.52
N SER A 33 7.74 -16.73 -32.87
CA SER A 33 8.64 -17.55 -32.05
C SER A 33 9.06 -16.89 -30.73
N CYS A 34 9.17 -17.71 -29.69
CA CYS A 34 9.72 -17.35 -28.38
C CYS A 34 10.90 -18.27 -28.09
N VAL A 35 12.11 -17.71 -27.96
CA VAL A 35 13.36 -18.47 -27.86
C VAL A 35 14.17 -18.01 -26.64
N GLY A 36 14.67 -18.95 -25.83
CA GLY A 36 15.64 -18.64 -24.77
C GLY A 36 15.08 -17.79 -23.60
N SER A 37 13.78 -17.85 -23.36
CA SER A 37 13.10 -16.93 -22.43
C SER A 37 12.70 -17.59 -21.10
N VAL A 38 12.42 -16.78 -20.08
CA VAL A 38 11.76 -17.21 -18.85
C VAL A 38 10.46 -16.42 -18.70
N VAL A 39 9.34 -17.13 -18.70
CA VAL A 39 8.00 -16.56 -18.53
C VAL A 39 7.46 -17.05 -17.19
N TYR A 40 7.50 -16.18 -16.18
CA TYR A 40 7.27 -16.54 -14.79
C TYR A 40 6.26 -15.63 -14.10
N GLN A 41 5.40 -16.21 -13.27
CA GLN A 41 4.46 -15.50 -12.38
C GLN A 41 3.51 -14.50 -13.07
N ASN A 42 3.16 -14.75 -14.32
CA ASN A 42 2.14 -13.94 -14.99
C ASN A 42 0.74 -14.43 -14.63
N GLN A 43 -0.19 -13.48 -14.46
CA GLN A 43 -1.59 -13.74 -14.15
C GLN A 43 -2.51 -13.05 -15.16
N ALA A 44 -3.56 -13.75 -15.59
CA ALA A 44 -4.51 -13.23 -16.57
C ALA A 44 -5.87 -13.93 -16.59
N GLN A 45 -6.94 -13.21 -16.91
CA GLN A 45 -8.30 -13.78 -16.98
C GLN A 45 -8.40 -14.87 -18.06
N ASP A 46 -7.69 -14.65 -19.16
CA ASP A 46 -7.48 -15.61 -20.25
C ASP A 46 -6.10 -15.39 -20.88
N GLY A 47 -5.45 -16.45 -21.37
CA GLY A 47 -4.11 -16.40 -21.97
C GLY A 47 -2.97 -16.06 -21.00
N PHE A 48 -2.69 -16.93 -20.02
CA PHE A 48 -1.59 -16.77 -19.04
C PHE A 48 -0.31 -17.47 -19.48
N GLY A 49 0.84 -16.84 -19.23
CA GLY A 49 2.16 -17.37 -19.62
C GLY A 49 2.46 -17.07 -21.08
N ILE A 50 2.21 -18.02 -21.97
CA ILE A 50 2.33 -17.82 -23.42
C ILE A 50 0.99 -18.15 -24.07
N ALA A 51 0.42 -17.19 -24.81
CA ALA A 51 -0.87 -17.32 -25.48
C ALA A 51 -0.78 -16.88 -26.96
N GLY A 52 -1.77 -17.24 -27.77
CA GLY A 52 -1.86 -16.79 -29.18
C GLY A 52 -2.04 -17.93 -30.18
N GLY A 53 -1.55 -17.73 -31.40
CA GLY A 53 -1.73 -18.62 -32.55
C GLY A 53 -0.69 -19.75 -32.67
N ASN A 54 -0.60 -20.35 -33.86
CA ASN A 54 0.35 -21.42 -34.19
C ASN A 54 1.80 -20.88 -34.21
N ALA A 55 2.46 -20.94 -33.06
CA ALA A 55 3.78 -20.38 -32.83
C ALA A 55 4.79 -21.42 -32.31
N ARG A 56 6.08 -21.06 -32.30
CA ARG A 56 7.18 -21.92 -31.82
C ARG A 56 7.73 -21.42 -30.49
N VAL A 57 7.73 -22.26 -29.47
CA VAL A 57 8.39 -21.99 -28.18
C VAL A 57 9.59 -22.92 -28.05
N ILE A 58 10.80 -22.36 -27.99
CA ILE A 58 12.07 -23.10 -28.04
C ILE A 58 12.95 -22.66 -26.86
N ASN A 59 13.56 -23.61 -26.15
CA ASN A 59 14.47 -23.34 -25.03
C ASN A 59 13.95 -22.29 -24.03
N THR A 60 12.66 -22.35 -23.69
CA THR A 60 11.99 -21.35 -22.85
C THR A 60 11.39 -22.05 -21.64
N THR A 61 11.55 -21.45 -20.46
CA THR A 61 10.94 -21.94 -19.21
C THR A 61 9.66 -21.16 -18.94
N VAL A 62 8.52 -21.85 -18.91
CA VAL A 62 7.21 -21.27 -18.57
C VAL A 62 6.77 -21.90 -17.25
N ILE A 63 6.78 -21.13 -16.16
CA ILE A 63 6.52 -21.69 -14.82
C ILE A 63 5.72 -20.70 -13.95
N ALA A 64 4.88 -21.25 -13.08
CA ALA A 64 4.05 -20.50 -12.12
C ALA A 64 3.19 -19.38 -12.74
N ASN A 65 2.84 -19.47 -14.02
CA ASN A 65 1.83 -18.61 -14.63
C ASN A 65 0.46 -19.26 -14.37
N GLU A 66 -0.53 -18.45 -14.00
CA GLU A 66 -1.83 -18.96 -13.61
C GLU A 66 -2.94 -18.08 -14.13
N LYS A 67 -4.12 -18.69 -14.30
CA LYS A 67 -5.35 -17.93 -14.52
C LYS A 67 -5.49 -16.93 -13.36
N LEU A 68 -5.75 -15.67 -13.67
CA LEU A 68 -6.07 -14.64 -12.69
C LEU A 68 -7.21 -15.17 -11.83
N LYS A 69 -6.94 -15.47 -10.57
CA LYS A 69 -7.88 -16.12 -9.67
C LYS A 69 -8.94 -15.15 -9.12
N VAL A 70 -9.21 -14.04 -9.81
CA VAL A 70 -10.14 -13.00 -9.32
C VAL A 70 -10.98 -12.45 -10.48
N ASP A 71 -12.30 -12.68 -10.41
CA ASP A 71 -13.24 -11.62 -10.72
C ASP A 71 -13.23 -10.70 -9.50
N THR A 72 -12.74 -9.47 -9.67
CA THR A 72 -12.78 -8.50 -8.58
C THR A 72 -14.22 -8.07 -8.50
N THR A 73 -14.95 -8.53 -7.49
CA THR A 73 -15.94 -7.66 -6.88
C THR A 73 -15.19 -6.46 -6.30
N ARG A 74 -14.80 -5.56 -7.22
CA ARG A 74 -14.46 -4.14 -7.12
C ARG A 74 -13.95 -3.70 -5.74
N VAL A 75 -12.72 -4.03 -5.37
CA VAL A 75 -12.04 -3.29 -4.30
C VAL A 75 -10.71 -2.79 -4.83
N ALA A 76 -10.54 -1.47 -4.81
CA ALA A 76 -9.32 -0.80 -5.25
C ALA A 76 -8.84 0.20 -4.19
N PRO A 77 -7.55 0.60 -4.22
CA PRO A 77 -7.10 1.73 -3.42
C PRO A 77 -8.00 2.95 -3.62
N GLY A 78 -8.38 3.61 -2.52
CA GLY A 78 -9.37 4.68 -2.49
C GLY A 78 -10.78 4.24 -2.05
N TYR A 79 -11.07 2.94 -2.02
CA TYR A 79 -12.38 2.48 -1.54
C TYR A 79 -12.50 2.70 -0.03
N ILE A 80 -13.72 2.96 0.43
CA ILE A 80 -14.01 3.28 1.83
C ILE A 80 -14.18 1.99 2.60
N TYR A 81 -13.42 1.85 3.68
CA TYR A 81 -13.59 0.76 4.65
C TYR A 81 -14.60 1.20 5.72
N CYS A 82 -15.69 0.46 5.82
CA CYS A 82 -16.81 0.75 6.71
C CYS A 82 -16.68 -0.01 8.04
N LEU A 83 -17.35 0.49 9.07
CA LEU A 83 -17.30 -0.06 10.42
C LEU A 83 -17.73 -1.52 10.50
N ASN A 84 -18.71 -1.91 9.68
CA ASN A 84 -19.22 -3.28 9.59
C ASN A 84 -18.29 -4.25 8.83
N GLY A 85 -17.12 -3.77 8.36
CA GLY A 85 -16.16 -4.55 7.59
C GLY A 85 -16.40 -4.55 6.08
N GLU A 86 -17.47 -3.90 5.59
CA GLU A 86 -17.72 -3.76 4.16
C GLU A 86 -16.78 -2.74 3.53
N ILE A 87 -16.46 -2.95 2.25
CA ILE A 87 -15.62 -2.07 1.46
C ILE A 87 -16.40 -1.64 0.22
N VAL A 88 -16.58 -0.34 0.04
CA VAL A 88 -17.42 0.22 -1.03
C VAL A 88 -16.74 1.39 -1.72
N ASP A 89 -17.06 1.64 -3.00
CA ASP A 89 -16.66 2.86 -3.68
C ASP A 89 -17.45 4.08 -3.18
N THR A 90 -16.98 5.28 -3.54
CA THR A 90 -17.60 6.54 -3.13
C THR A 90 -19.03 6.72 -3.65
N VAL A 91 -19.35 6.17 -4.83
CA VAL A 91 -20.70 6.27 -5.42
C VAL A 91 -21.70 5.46 -4.60
N THR A 92 -21.34 4.21 -4.29
CA THR A 92 -22.14 3.31 -3.47
C THR A 92 -22.27 3.84 -2.04
N TYR A 93 -21.17 4.38 -1.49
CA TYR A 93 -21.18 4.98 -0.17
C TYR A 93 -22.17 6.15 -0.06
N GLU A 94 -22.17 7.05 -1.05
CA GLU A 94 -23.10 8.20 -1.12
C GLU A 94 -24.54 7.75 -1.38
N SER A 95 -24.76 6.81 -2.32
CA SER A 95 -26.10 6.34 -2.67
C SER A 95 -26.80 5.62 -1.53
N ASP A 96 -26.04 4.87 -0.72
CA ASP A 96 -26.55 4.15 0.44
C ASP A 96 -26.77 5.08 1.66
N GLY A 97 -26.34 6.34 1.59
CA GLY A 97 -26.44 7.29 2.71
C GLY A 97 -25.60 6.86 3.92
N ARG A 98 -24.49 6.16 3.68
CA ARG A 98 -23.64 5.61 4.74
C ARG A 98 -22.97 6.73 5.54
N GLN A 99 -22.67 6.42 6.79
CA GLN A 99 -21.94 7.32 7.69
C GLN A 99 -20.85 6.61 8.49
N ASP A 100 -20.59 5.34 8.21
CA ASP A 100 -19.78 4.44 9.03
C ASP A 100 -18.36 4.25 8.49
N ALA A 101 -17.81 5.26 7.78
CA ALA A 101 -16.44 5.20 7.28
C ALA A 101 -15.44 5.23 8.44
N ILE A 102 -14.51 4.28 8.48
CA ILE A 102 -13.45 4.22 9.50
C ILE A 102 -12.04 4.29 8.91
N GLY A 103 -11.90 4.10 7.60
CA GLY A 103 -10.63 4.23 6.90
C GLY A 103 -10.77 4.13 5.40
N ILE A 104 -9.65 4.29 4.69
CA ILE A 104 -9.59 4.14 3.23
C ILE A 104 -8.66 2.98 2.90
N VAL A 105 -9.10 2.06 2.05
CA VAL A 105 -8.26 0.97 1.55
C VAL A 105 -7.13 1.56 0.70
N TYR A 106 -5.89 1.19 1.01
CA TYR A 106 -4.72 1.61 0.22
C TYR A 106 -3.94 0.42 -0.35
N TRP A 107 -4.22 -0.79 0.12
CA TRP A 107 -3.59 -2.01 -0.39
C TRP A 107 -4.55 -3.18 -0.32
N VAL A 108 -4.54 -3.99 -1.39
CA VAL A 108 -5.29 -5.23 -1.50
C VAL A 108 -4.31 -6.31 -1.93
N ARG A 109 -4.39 -7.50 -1.34
CA ARG A 109 -3.54 -8.62 -1.71
C ARG A 109 -4.01 -9.20 -3.04
N GLY A 110 -3.06 -9.47 -3.95
CA GLY A 110 -3.37 -10.09 -5.24
C GLY A 110 -3.68 -11.59 -5.17
N ASP A 111 -3.36 -12.25 -4.06
CA ASP A 111 -3.67 -13.66 -3.81
C ASP A 111 -5.03 -13.80 -3.11
N ILE A 112 -6.02 -14.33 -3.82
CA ILE A 112 -7.39 -14.54 -3.32
C ILE A 112 -7.51 -15.62 -2.25
N ASN A 113 -6.57 -16.58 -2.23
CA ASN A 113 -6.59 -17.68 -1.27
C ASN A 113 -5.88 -17.31 0.03
N ALA A 114 -5.32 -16.10 0.11
CA ALA A 114 -4.71 -15.59 1.30
C ALA A 114 -5.73 -15.52 2.45
N VAL A 115 -5.47 -16.33 3.49
CA VAL A 115 -6.26 -16.31 4.71
C VAL A 115 -6.09 -14.98 5.44
N TYR A 116 -4.85 -14.48 5.50
CA TYR A 116 -4.48 -13.18 6.07
C TYR A 116 -3.05 -12.78 5.63
N PRO A 117 -2.74 -11.49 5.47
CA PRO A 117 -3.70 -10.40 5.29
C PRO A 117 -4.33 -10.39 3.90
N LYS A 118 -5.56 -9.91 3.78
CA LYS A 118 -6.31 -9.66 2.54
C LYS A 118 -6.14 -8.24 2.03
N GLY A 119 -5.93 -7.28 2.92
CA GLY A 119 -5.72 -5.88 2.56
C GLY A 119 -5.28 -5.02 3.75
N ALA A 120 -5.17 -3.72 3.50
CA ALA A 120 -4.88 -2.74 4.54
C ALA A 120 -5.61 -1.42 4.26
N ALA A 121 -6.05 -0.79 5.34
CA ALA A 121 -6.72 0.50 5.32
C ALA A 121 -6.00 1.51 6.23
N ILE A 122 -6.03 2.78 5.80
CA ILE A 122 -5.41 3.91 6.50
C ILE A 122 -6.47 4.71 7.25
N ALA A 123 -6.12 5.22 8.43
CA ALA A 123 -6.98 6.05 9.25
C ALA A 123 -7.35 7.36 8.55
N LEU A 124 -8.51 7.91 8.93
CA LEU A 124 -8.98 9.21 8.44
C LEU A 124 -8.21 10.38 9.08
N GLN A 125 -7.77 10.20 10.32
CA GLN A 125 -7.03 11.18 11.10
C GLN A 125 -5.52 10.96 11.04
N GLU A 126 -4.78 12.04 11.28
CA GLU A 126 -3.34 12.08 11.42
C GLU A 126 -2.96 12.75 12.74
N PHE A 127 -1.83 12.31 13.29
CA PHE A 127 -1.29 12.83 14.54
C PHE A 127 0.18 13.20 14.36
N GLN A 128 0.75 13.86 15.37
CA GLN A 128 2.19 14.03 15.48
C GLN A 128 2.69 13.38 16.76
N GLY A 129 3.79 12.64 16.65
CA GLY A 129 4.43 12.02 17.80
C GLY A 129 5.91 11.75 17.56
N SER A 130 6.67 11.63 18.65
CA SER A 130 8.01 11.06 18.61
C SER A 130 7.96 9.54 18.43
N TRP A 131 8.99 8.99 17.79
CA TRP A 131 9.11 7.56 17.53
C TRP A 131 9.55 6.79 18.78
N GLY A 132 10.50 7.33 19.53
CA GLY A 132 11.06 6.68 20.71
C GLY A 132 12.22 7.46 21.34
N ALA A 133 12.83 6.89 22.36
CA ALA A 133 13.97 7.49 23.04
C ALA A 133 15.31 7.18 22.35
N VAL A 134 16.25 8.11 22.44
CA VAL A 134 17.65 7.99 21.97
C VAL A 134 18.41 7.03 22.90
N ASN A 135 19.30 6.20 22.36
CA ASN A 135 20.03 5.16 23.10
C ASN A 135 19.13 4.11 23.79
N VAL A 136 17.85 4.04 23.44
CA VAL A 136 16.91 3.05 23.96
C VAL A 136 16.54 2.08 22.83
N LEU A 137 16.64 0.79 23.17
CA LEU A 137 16.13 -0.44 22.53
C LEU A 137 15.80 -0.42 21.02
N ASN A 138 16.16 -1.51 20.35
CA ASN A 138 15.66 -1.78 19.01
C ASN A 138 14.30 -2.48 19.10
N ILE A 139 13.23 -1.84 18.62
CA ILE A 139 11.86 -2.37 18.65
C ILE A 139 11.68 -3.53 17.65
N SER A 140 12.16 -3.31 16.42
CA SER A 140 12.14 -4.20 15.26
C SER A 140 13.38 -5.09 15.14
N GLY A 141 14.47 -4.77 15.85
CA GLY A 141 15.78 -5.44 15.75
C GLY A 141 16.04 -6.62 16.70
N GLN A 142 15.02 -7.16 17.39
CA GLN A 142 15.18 -8.31 18.30
C GLN A 142 15.04 -9.69 17.63
N TYR A 143 15.11 -9.78 16.30
CA TYR A 143 15.40 -11.07 15.67
C TYR A 143 16.91 -11.28 15.75
N GLU A 144 17.32 -12.35 16.43
CA GLU A 144 18.72 -12.70 16.68
C GLU A 144 19.56 -12.49 15.42
N LEU A 145 20.63 -11.71 15.59
CA LEU A 145 21.59 -11.31 14.55
C LEU A 145 22.31 -12.50 13.87
N GLU A 146 22.02 -13.74 14.27
CA GLU A 146 22.59 -14.95 13.67
C GLU A 146 21.87 -15.36 12.37
N ASP A 147 20.61 -14.98 12.18
CA ASP A 147 19.89 -15.18 10.93
C ASP A 147 20.05 -13.96 10.01
N TRP A 148 21.20 -13.88 9.32
CA TRP A 148 21.44 -12.96 8.19
C TRP A 148 20.59 -13.30 6.94
N GLY A 149 19.29 -13.49 7.15
CA GLY A 149 18.23 -13.46 6.15
C GLY A 149 17.53 -12.11 6.05
N GLY A 150 18.18 -11.00 6.46
CA GLY A 150 18.07 -9.60 5.98
C GLY A 150 16.74 -8.87 5.75
N VAL A 151 15.56 -9.49 5.90
CA VAL A 151 14.28 -8.95 5.38
C VAL A 151 13.09 -9.17 6.34
N ALA A 152 13.31 -9.78 7.52
CA ALA A 152 12.21 -10.15 8.43
C ALA A 152 11.45 -8.95 9.02
N PHE A 153 12.14 -7.83 9.31
CA PHE A 153 11.52 -6.57 9.78
C PHE A 153 10.79 -5.80 8.65
N LEU A 154 10.97 -6.21 7.40
CA LEU A 154 10.23 -5.71 6.23
C LEU A 154 8.98 -6.56 5.95
N LYS A 155 8.66 -7.58 6.75
CA LYS A 155 7.41 -8.34 6.59
C LYS A 155 6.23 -7.45 6.93
N ASP A 156 5.28 -7.38 5.99
CA ASP A 156 4.07 -6.56 6.07
C ASP A 156 3.38 -6.63 7.44
N THR A 157 3.23 -7.81 8.04
CA THR A 157 2.48 -8.01 9.30
C THR A 157 3.20 -7.58 10.59
N ALA A 158 4.46 -7.12 10.54
CA ALA A 158 5.23 -6.75 11.74
C ALA A 158 4.69 -5.50 12.45
N CYS A 159 3.82 -4.71 11.80
CA CYS A 159 3.31 -3.45 12.34
C CYS A 159 2.70 -3.61 13.74
N TYR A 160 1.92 -4.68 13.96
CA TYR A 160 1.23 -4.93 15.22
C TYR A 160 2.20 -5.25 16.35
N GLY A 161 3.16 -6.13 16.09
CA GLY A 161 4.18 -6.50 17.07
C GLY A 161 5.05 -5.32 17.46
N ASN A 162 5.48 -4.52 16.49
CA ASN A 162 6.28 -3.33 16.74
C ASN A 162 5.48 -2.28 17.53
N THR A 163 4.23 -2.01 17.14
CA THR A 163 3.36 -1.05 17.84
C THR A 163 3.10 -1.47 19.28
N LEU A 164 2.83 -2.76 19.52
CA LEU A 164 2.63 -3.29 20.87
C LEU A 164 3.88 -3.13 21.74
N LYS A 165 5.07 -3.40 21.20
CA LYS A 165 6.33 -3.19 21.93
C LYS A 165 6.53 -1.71 22.28
N MET A 166 6.28 -0.80 21.34
CA MET A 166 6.37 0.64 21.59
C MET A 166 5.39 1.08 22.68
N GLU A 167 4.16 0.54 22.67
CA GLU A 167 3.19 0.79 23.74
C GLU A 167 3.70 0.31 25.11
N GLN A 168 4.25 -0.90 25.18
CA GLN A 168 4.81 -1.44 26.43
C GLN A 168 5.97 -0.59 26.96
N GLU A 169 6.85 -0.07 26.08
CA GLU A 169 7.90 0.86 26.49
C GLU A 169 7.31 2.19 27.02
N TYR A 170 6.22 2.67 26.41
CA TYR A 170 5.51 3.88 26.85
C TYR A 170 4.79 3.70 28.20
N THR A 171 4.09 2.58 28.40
CA THR A 171 3.24 2.35 29.58
C THR A 171 4.00 1.71 30.74
N ASP A 172 4.74 0.63 30.48
CA ASP A 172 5.28 -0.23 31.53
C ASP A 172 6.62 0.29 32.03
N ARG A 173 7.39 0.93 31.13
CA ARG A 173 8.73 1.48 31.42
C ARG A 173 8.77 3.00 31.50
N GLY A 174 7.68 3.67 31.13
CA GLY A 174 7.52 5.11 31.27
C GLY A 174 8.31 5.95 30.26
N TYR A 175 8.81 5.36 29.17
CA TYR A 175 9.48 6.10 28.09
C TYR A 175 8.45 6.84 27.23
N ARG A 176 8.14 8.08 27.63
CA ARG A 176 7.09 8.89 26.99
C ARG A 176 7.41 9.30 25.56
N GLU A 177 8.64 9.08 25.10
CA GLU A 177 9.08 9.34 23.75
C GLU A 177 8.52 8.34 22.72
N PHE A 178 7.95 7.20 23.13
CA PHE A 178 7.29 6.25 22.23
C PHE A 178 5.84 6.65 21.86
N GLU A 179 5.60 7.95 21.66
CA GLU A 179 4.27 8.50 21.37
C GLU A 179 3.64 7.91 20.10
N ALA A 180 4.40 7.70 19.03
CA ALA A 180 3.87 7.19 17.76
C ALA A 180 3.23 5.79 17.91
N GLY A 181 3.89 4.91 18.68
CA GLY A 181 3.34 3.59 19.00
C GLY A 181 2.11 3.70 19.89
N HIS A 182 2.19 4.52 20.93
CA HIS A 182 1.09 4.75 21.87
C HIS A 182 -0.17 5.30 21.19
N ILE A 183 -0.01 6.32 20.33
CA ILE A 183 -1.09 6.90 19.52
C ILE A 183 -1.74 5.82 18.67
N CYS A 184 -0.98 5.04 17.91
CA CYS A 184 -1.54 4.01 17.03
C CYS A 184 -2.21 2.87 17.82
N TYR A 185 -1.66 2.48 18.96
CA TYR A 185 -2.24 1.42 19.81
C TYR A 185 -3.57 1.85 20.44
N GLY A 186 -3.60 3.09 20.95
CA GLY A 186 -4.77 3.70 21.57
C GLY A 186 -5.83 4.20 20.57
N TYR A 187 -5.46 4.37 19.30
CA TYR A 187 -6.36 4.92 18.29
C TYR A 187 -7.63 4.07 18.11
N ARG A 188 -8.76 4.77 18.02
CA ARG A 188 -10.08 4.25 17.68
C ARG A 188 -10.68 5.22 16.67
N ALA A 189 -11.18 4.71 15.55
CA ALA A 189 -11.98 5.57 14.67
C ALA A 189 -13.24 6.04 15.42
N GLU A 190 -13.73 7.24 15.12
CA GLU A 190 -14.82 7.92 15.84
C GLU A 190 -16.10 7.08 16.05
N LYS A 191 -16.31 6.05 15.22
CA LYS A 191 -17.47 5.15 15.26
C LYS A 191 -17.14 3.71 15.66
N GLN A 192 -15.89 3.42 16.02
CA GLN A 192 -15.41 2.08 16.36
C GLN A 192 -15.78 1.67 17.78
N VAL A 193 -16.62 0.64 17.93
CA VAL A 193 -16.95 -0.02 19.22
C VAL A 193 -16.04 -1.25 19.43
N GLU A 194 -15.96 -1.79 20.66
CA GLU A 194 -15.16 -2.99 21.00
C GLU A 194 -15.38 -4.17 20.03
N GLY A 195 -14.30 -4.86 19.65
CA GLY A 195 -14.33 -6.06 18.80
C GLY A 195 -13.80 -5.91 17.36
N ILE A 196 -13.26 -4.74 17.00
CA ILE A 196 -12.87 -4.33 15.63
C ILE A 196 -11.32 -4.26 15.50
N PRO A 197 -10.69 -4.39 14.30
CA PRO A 197 -9.24 -4.44 14.13
C PRO A 197 -8.48 -3.40 14.94
N ARG A 198 -7.41 -3.88 15.58
CA ARG A 198 -6.44 -3.01 16.24
C ARG A 198 -5.77 -2.14 15.18
N TRP A 199 -5.49 -0.90 15.52
CA TRP A 199 -4.68 -0.05 14.66
C TRP A 199 -3.20 -0.23 15.03
N CYS A 200 -2.34 -0.09 14.04
CA CYS A 200 -0.90 -0.22 14.18
C CYS A 200 -0.18 0.92 13.46
N LEU A 201 1.02 1.24 13.94
CA LEU A 201 1.96 2.10 13.25
C LEU A 201 2.51 1.32 12.03
N PRO A 202 2.31 1.82 10.79
CA PRO A 202 2.65 1.09 9.57
C PRO A 202 4.13 0.72 9.53
N THR A 203 4.44 -0.49 9.06
CA THR A 203 5.81 -0.79 8.67
C THR A 203 6.21 0.09 7.49
N TYR A 204 7.50 0.20 7.27
CA TYR A 204 8.09 0.98 6.20
C TYR A 204 7.53 0.60 4.81
N LEU A 205 7.34 -0.69 4.53
CA LEU A 205 6.74 -1.12 3.26
C LEU A 205 5.28 -0.67 3.12
N TYR A 206 4.49 -0.70 4.19
CA TYR A 206 3.13 -0.20 4.15
C TYR A 206 3.07 1.31 3.92
N LEU A 207 3.96 2.10 4.53
CA LEU A 207 4.06 3.53 4.22
C LEU A 207 4.41 3.79 2.76
N ARG A 208 5.33 3.01 2.18
CA ARG A 208 5.65 3.14 0.75
C ARG A 208 4.47 2.81 -0.15
N ARG A 209 3.64 1.84 0.24
CA ARG A 209 2.39 1.53 -0.47
C ARG A 209 1.41 2.69 -0.38
N ILE A 210 1.27 3.32 0.79
CA ILE A 210 0.45 4.54 0.96
C ILE A 210 0.93 5.66 0.03
N PHE A 211 2.25 5.91 -0.01
CA PHE A 211 2.84 6.94 -0.89
C PHE A 211 2.42 6.74 -2.35
N ASN A 212 2.49 5.50 -2.86
CA ASN A 212 2.10 5.17 -4.23
C ASN A 212 0.59 5.35 -4.52
N GLN A 213 -0.24 5.51 -3.48
CA GLN A 213 -1.69 5.63 -3.60
C GLN A 213 -2.24 7.00 -3.16
N ILE A 214 -1.38 7.97 -2.81
CA ILE A 214 -1.79 9.27 -2.25
C ILE A 214 -2.92 9.91 -3.07
N SER A 215 -2.83 9.92 -4.40
CA SER A 215 -3.85 10.54 -5.27
C SER A 215 -5.26 9.94 -5.05
N ALA A 216 -5.36 8.60 -5.03
CA ALA A 216 -6.63 7.90 -4.84
C ALA A 216 -7.17 8.07 -3.41
N LEU A 217 -6.27 8.03 -2.42
CA LEU A 217 -6.61 8.24 -1.01
C LEU A 217 -7.12 9.66 -0.76
N ASP A 218 -6.40 10.67 -1.24
CA ASP A 218 -6.79 12.08 -1.12
C ASP A 218 -8.15 12.37 -1.77
N ALA A 219 -8.42 11.79 -2.94
CA ALA A 219 -9.72 11.96 -3.60
C ALA A 219 -10.87 11.46 -2.70
N SER A 220 -10.65 10.34 -2.02
CA SER A 220 -11.63 9.69 -1.16
C SER A 220 -11.77 10.39 0.19
N LEU A 221 -10.66 10.88 0.76
CA LEU A 221 -10.66 11.73 1.95
C LEU A 221 -11.39 13.07 1.71
N ARG A 222 -11.18 13.71 0.55
CA ARG A 222 -11.93 14.92 0.15
C ARG A 222 -13.41 14.63 -0.02
N PHE A 223 -13.75 13.51 -0.63
CA PHE A 223 -15.13 13.05 -0.74
C PHE A 223 -15.78 12.92 0.64
N LEU A 224 -15.16 12.16 1.56
CA LEU A 224 -15.68 11.96 2.92
C LEU A 224 -15.82 13.29 3.68
N LYS A 225 -14.84 14.18 3.57
CA LYS A 225 -14.91 15.52 4.21
C LYS A 225 -16.05 16.38 3.68
N ARG A 226 -16.42 16.22 2.40
CA ARG A 226 -17.56 16.91 1.79
C ARG A 226 -18.89 16.34 2.28
N VAL A 227 -19.05 15.01 2.29
CA VAL A 227 -20.32 14.37 2.67
C VAL A 227 -20.51 14.31 4.19
N HIS A 228 -19.43 14.42 4.96
CA HIS A 228 -19.43 14.42 6.42
C HIS A 228 -18.56 15.56 6.99
N PRO A 229 -19.05 16.80 6.98
CA PRO A 229 -18.29 17.96 7.46
C PRO A 229 -17.95 17.92 8.97
N GLY A 230 -18.59 17.04 9.73
CA GLY A 230 -18.31 16.83 11.17
C GLY A 230 -17.24 15.79 11.47
N LEU A 231 -16.80 14.98 10.48
CA LEU A 231 -15.71 14.02 10.69
C LEU A 231 -14.36 14.73 10.66
N ASP A 232 -13.51 14.38 11.61
CA ASP A 232 -12.12 14.83 11.60
C ASP A 232 -11.32 14.03 10.56
N ILE A 233 -10.93 14.70 9.49
CA ILE A 233 -10.28 14.09 8.32
C ILE A 233 -9.10 14.94 7.87
N ASP A 234 -7.92 14.33 7.95
CA ASP A 234 -6.66 14.89 7.51
C ASP A 234 -6.30 14.44 6.10
N MET A 235 -5.93 15.39 5.25
CA MET A 235 -5.46 15.10 3.89
C MET A 235 -4.02 14.59 3.92
N LEU A 236 -3.67 13.72 2.98
CA LEU A 236 -2.29 13.25 2.79
C LEU A 236 -1.50 14.22 1.92
N GLY A 237 -2.13 14.74 0.86
CA GLY A 237 -1.55 15.70 -0.07
C GLY A 237 -1.70 17.17 0.37
N GLY A 238 -1.05 18.07 -0.38
CA GLY A 238 -1.07 19.51 -0.12
C GLY A 238 -0.10 19.99 0.98
N LYS A 239 0.73 19.10 1.53
CA LYS A 239 1.75 19.42 2.53
C LYS A 239 3.04 19.89 1.87
N SER A 240 3.81 20.72 2.58
CA SER A 240 5.18 21.05 2.17
C SER A 240 6.11 19.84 2.34
N ARG A 241 7.24 19.84 1.63
CA ARG A 241 8.27 18.80 1.78
C ARG A 241 8.72 18.64 3.24
N THR A 242 8.82 19.72 4.00
CA THR A 242 9.27 19.68 5.41
C THR A 242 8.21 19.14 6.37
N ALA A 243 6.92 19.24 6.02
CA ALA A 243 5.81 18.82 6.86
C ALA A 243 5.24 17.43 6.49
N ALA A 244 5.81 16.75 5.49
CA ALA A 244 5.25 15.51 4.93
C ALA A 244 6.02 14.24 5.32
N TRP A 245 6.72 14.24 6.45
CA TRP A 245 7.45 13.08 6.96
C TRP A 245 6.57 12.22 7.85
N TYR A 246 6.50 10.92 7.58
CA TYR A 246 5.68 9.97 8.32
C TYR A 246 6.53 8.88 8.94
N TRP A 247 6.27 8.60 10.22
CA TRP A 247 6.93 7.52 10.95
C TRP A 247 6.46 6.14 10.49
N SER A 248 7.42 5.25 10.27
CA SER A 248 7.17 3.80 10.23
C SER A 248 7.40 3.18 11.60
N SER A 249 6.94 1.96 11.83
CA SER A 249 7.27 1.18 13.04
C SER A 249 8.63 0.48 13.00
N ASN A 250 9.46 0.75 11.99
CA ASN A 250 10.80 0.18 11.87
C ASN A 250 11.85 1.08 12.54
N ASP A 251 12.79 0.46 13.26
CA ASP A 251 14.01 1.16 13.71
C ASP A 251 14.81 1.67 12.50
N GLY A 252 15.66 2.66 12.73
CA GLY A 252 16.77 2.97 11.83
C GLY A 252 17.86 1.87 11.82
N LEU A 253 19.00 2.17 11.20
CA LEU A 253 20.11 1.23 11.05
C LEU A 253 20.57 0.64 12.39
N ALA A 254 20.81 -0.68 12.37
CA ALA A 254 21.40 -1.42 13.49
C ALA A 254 22.76 -0.80 13.88
N GLY A 255 22.87 -0.33 15.13
CA GLY A 255 24.07 0.32 15.68
C GLY A 255 23.87 1.81 15.99
N GLU A 256 22.91 2.46 15.35
CA GLU A 256 22.52 3.85 15.63
C GLU A 256 21.15 3.85 16.32
N HIS A 257 21.14 3.67 17.65
CA HIS A 257 19.92 3.59 18.48
C HIS A 257 19.08 4.88 18.50
N ASN A 258 19.39 5.84 17.66
CA ASN A 258 18.92 7.22 17.74
C ASN A 258 17.94 7.59 16.64
N SER A 259 17.71 6.70 15.68
CA SER A 259 16.93 7.01 14.49
C SER A 259 15.78 6.03 14.23
N GLY A 260 14.73 6.53 13.58
CA GLY A 260 13.59 5.76 13.10
C GLY A 260 13.41 5.91 11.59
N CYS A 261 12.84 4.89 10.95
CA CYS A 261 12.56 4.95 9.52
C CYS A 261 11.34 5.85 9.22
N VAL A 262 11.51 6.77 8.26
CA VAL A 262 10.46 7.67 7.78
C VAL A 262 10.26 7.58 6.28
N VAL A 263 9.09 8.02 5.81
CA VAL A 263 8.77 8.24 4.40
C VAL A 263 8.24 9.65 4.20
N ASN A 264 8.77 10.37 3.21
CA ASN A 264 8.25 11.67 2.80
C ASN A 264 7.15 11.50 1.75
N PHE A 265 5.93 11.91 2.06
CA PHE A 265 4.78 11.72 1.16
C PHE A 265 4.75 12.71 -0.02
N VAL A 266 5.57 13.77 -0.01
CA VAL A 266 5.69 14.70 -1.14
C VAL A 266 6.75 14.23 -2.12
N THR A 267 7.92 13.82 -1.64
CA THR A 267 9.05 13.47 -2.51
C THR A 267 9.19 11.98 -2.77
N GLY A 268 8.45 11.15 -2.04
CA GLY A 268 8.69 9.71 -1.99
C GLY A 268 10.06 9.36 -1.42
N ALA A 269 10.74 10.31 -0.76
CA ALA A 269 12.03 10.03 -0.15
C ALA A 269 11.83 9.01 0.98
N TYR A 270 12.67 8.00 0.98
CA TYR A 270 12.59 6.85 1.87
C TYR A 270 14.00 6.34 2.20
N GLY A 271 14.20 5.72 3.36
CA GLY A 271 15.50 5.18 3.75
C GLY A 271 15.78 3.75 3.25
N ARG A 272 16.83 3.56 2.42
CA ARG A 272 18.10 2.83 2.72
C ARG A 272 19.10 3.01 1.55
N PHE A 273 20.40 3.20 1.86
CA PHE A 273 21.53 3.69 1.01
C PHE A 273 21.60 5.22 0.79
N GLY A 274 21.96 5.97 1.84
CA GLY A 274 22.43 7.37 1.67
C GLY A 274 21.85 8.45 2.59
N SER A 275 21.14 8.06 3.65
CA SER A 275 20.62 8.86 4.79
C SER A 275 19.38 9.75 4.54
N THR A 276 18.29 9.42 5.25
CA THR A 276 17.20 10.32 5.71
C THR A 276 16.42 9.61 6.83
N GLU A 277 17.14 9.12 7.84
CA GLU A 277 16.51 8.71 9.10
C GLU A 277 16.21 9.97 9.91
N ALA A 278 15.15 9.96 10.70
CA ALA A 278 14.86 11.05 11.61
C ALA A 278 15.22 10.64 13.03
N GLU A 279 15.74 11.58 13.82
CA GLU A 279 16.01 11.35 15.24
C GLU A 279 14.71 10.91 15.93
N LYS A 280 14.76 9.83 16.73
CA LYS A 280 13.58 9.20 17.31
C LYS A 280 12.74 10.18 18.16
N THR A 281 13.35 11.21 18.71
CA THR A 281 12.73 12.29 19.50
C THR A 281 12.01 13.35 18.65
N THR A 282 12.27 13.39 17.33
CA THR A 282 11.62 14.33 16.43
C THR A 282 10.12 14.03 16.33
N ARG A 283 9.29 15.07 16.28
CA ARG A 283 7.86 14.92 16.01
C ARG A 283 7.63 14.87 14.50
N ASN A 284 7.28 13.70 13.98
CA ASN A 284 6.82 13.52 12.61
C ASN A 284 5.37 13.04 12.61
N ASN A 285 4.77 12.97 11.42
CA ASN A 285 3.38 12.56 11.27
C ASN A 285 3.23 11.07 11.55
N VAL A 286 2.13 10.72 12.21
CA VAL A 286 1.74 9.38 12.60
C VAL A 286 0.36 9.16 12.05
N ARG A 287 0.22 8.15 11.17
CA ARG A 287 -1.08 7.80 10.60
C ARG A 287 -1.34 6.31 10.78
N PRO A 288 -2.25 5.94 11.69
CA PRO A 288 -2.55 4.54 11.96
C PRO A 288 -3.04 3.82 10.71
N ILE A 289 -2.70 2.54 10.60
CA ILE A 289 -3.28 1.61 9.64
C ILE A 289 -3.88 0.44 10.39
N PHE A 290 -4.74 -0.33 9.74
CA PHE A 290 -4.95 -1.72 10.14
C PHE A 290 -4.90 -2.62 8.91
N VAL A 291 -4.66 -3.89 9.20
CA VAL A 291 -4.53 -4.96 8.22
C VAL A 291 -5.63 -5.98 8.51
N TYR A 292 -6.38 -6.35 7.48
CA TYR A 292 -7.55 -7.24 7.53
C TYR A 292 -7.42 -8.40 6.56
#